data_AF-A0A644YDS8-F1
#
_entry.id   AF-A0A644YDS8-F1
#
_cell.length_a   1.000
_cell.length_b   1.000
_cell.length_c   1.000
_cell.angle_alpha   90.00
_cell.angle_beta   90.00
_cell.angle_gamma   90.00
#
_symmetry.space_group_name_H-M   'P 1'
#
loop_
_entity.id
_entity.type
_entity.pdbx_description
1 polymer ?
#
loop_
_entity_poly.entity_id
_entity_poly.type
_entity_poly.pdbx_seq_one_letter_code
_entity_poly.pdbx_strand_id
1 'polypeptide(L)' 'MLVISRKKGESLLIGDNIEITIVKLDDGSVKLAIDAPKEMRILRKELYNEVKAENQKSIEFNIDILKGLKK' A
#
# COMPACT_ATOMS: atom_id res chain seq x y z
N MET A 1 11.40 -13.33 1.90
CA MET A 1 10.69 -13.08 0.62
C MET A 1 10.25 -14.43 0.08
N LEU A 2 8.96 -14.64 -0.16
CA LEU A 2 8.43 -15.87 -0.75
C LEU A 2 8.07 -15.59 -2.21
N VAL A 3 8.54 -16.42 -3.14
CA VAL A 3 8.33 -16.23 -4.58
C VAL A 3 7.50 -17.40 -5.09
N ILE A 4 6.32 -17.11 -5.63
CA ILE A 4 5.39 -18.12 -6.15
C ILE A 4 4.85 -17.61 -7.48
N SER A 5 4.91 -18.48 -8.50
CA SER A 5 4.30 -18.22 -9.80
C SER A 5 2.87 -18.73 -9.80
N ARG A 6 1.94 -17.91 -10.27
CA ARG A 6 0.52 -18.22 -10.42
C ARG A 6 0.06 -17.83 -11.83
N LYS A 7 -0.86 -18.61 -12.39
CA LYS A 7 -1.49 -18.38 -13.70
C LYS A 7 -2.79 -17.59 -13.53
N LYS A 8 -3.33 -17.11 -14.65
CA LYS A 8 -4.65 -16.47 -14.69
C LYS A 8 -5.71 -17.41 -14.09
N GLY A 9 -6.51 -16.88 -13.16
CA GLY A 9 -7.56 -17.62 -12.47
C GLY A 9 -7.09 -18.35 -11.21
N GLU A 10 -5.79 -18.41 -10.93
CA GLU A 10 -5.31 -18.90 -9.63
C GLU A 10 -5.39 -17.79 -8.58
N SER A 11 -5.63 -18.19 -7.34
CA SER A 11 -5.58 -17.31 -6.16
C SER A 11 -4.52 -17.78 -5.18
N LEU A 12 -4.16 -16.86 -4.28
CA LEU A 12 -3.28 -17.11 -3.15
C LEU A 12 -3.92 -16.53 -1.89
N LEU A 13 -3.84 -17.27 -0.79
CA LEU A 13 -4.39 -16.88 0.50
C LEU A 13 -3.24 -16.41 1.41
N ILE A 14 -3.43 -15.30 2.11
CA ILE A 14 -2.48 -14.79 3.12
C ILE A 14 -3.21 -14.78 4.47
N GLY A 15 -2.76 -15.65 5.39
CA GLY A 15 -3.52 -15.93 6.61
C GLY A 15 -4.87 -16.54 6.25
N ASP A 16 -5.93 -16.14 6.97
CA ASP A 16 -7.28 -16.68 6.76
C ASP A 16 -8.24 -15.67 6.11
N ASN A 17 -7.81 -14.42 5.94
CA ASN A 17 -8.70 -13.30 5.64
C ASN A 17 -8.34 -12.53 4.36
N ILE A 18 -7.23 -12.85 3.70
CA ILE A 18 -6.78 -12.11 2.51
C ILE A 18 -6.65 -13.09 1.36
N GLU A 19 -7.41 -12.88 0.31
CA GLU A 19 -7.30 -13.63 -0.94
C GLU A 19 -6.84 -12.69 -2.06
N ILE A 20 -5.81 -13.10 -2.80
CA ILE A 20 -5.33 -12.37 -3.98
C ILE A 20 -5.50 -13.26 -5.20
N THR A 21 -6.31 -12.80 -6.16
CA THR A 21 -6.68 -13.56 -7.36
C THR A 21 -6.15 -12.87 -8.61
N ILE A 22 -5.53 -13.63 -9.51
CA ILE A 22 -5.04 -13.08 -10.79
C ILE A 22 -6.16 -13.11 -11.81
N VAL A 23 -6.73 -11.93 -12.07
CA VAL A 23 -7.87 -11.76 -12.97
C VAL A 23 -7.42 -11.80 -14.43
N LYS A 24 -6.32 -11.12 -14.73
CA LYS A 24 -5.80 -11.01 -16.10
C LYS A 24 -4.30 -10.81 -16.11
N LEU A 25 -3.68 -11.43 -17.10
CA LEU A 25 -2.30 -11.22 -17.51
C LEU A 25 -2.37 -10.48 -18.85
N ASP A 26 -1.80 -9.28 -18.89
CA ASP A 26 -1.52 -8.53 -20.11
C ASP A 26 0.01 -8.42 -20.22
N ASP A 27 0.54 -8.13 -21.41
CA ASP A 27 1.99 -8.08 -21.62
C ASP A 27 2.61 -6.96 -20.78
N GLY A 28 3.34 -7.34 -19.72
CA GLY A 28 3.92 -6.41 -18.74
C GLY A 28 2.98 -5.90 -17.63
N SER A 29 1.69 -6.26 -17.62
CA SER A 29 0.79 -5.85 -16.53
C SER A 29 -0.13 -6.96 -16.03
N VAL A 30 -0.40 -6.92 -14.73
CA VAL A 30 -1.20 -7.93 -14.03
C VAL A 30 -2.39 -7.25 -13.37
N LYS A 31 -3.59 -7.79 -13.59
CA LYS A 31 -4.78 -7.41 -12.83
C LYS A 31 -4.94 -8.36 -11.65
N LEU A 32 -4.81 -7.80 -10.45
CA LEU A 32 -5.03 -8.51 -9.19
C LEU A 32 -6.37 -8.05 -8.62
N ALA A 33 -7.21 -9.01 -8.25
CA ALA A 33 -8.30 -8.79 -7.31
C ALA A 33 -7.76 -9.11 -5.92
N ILE A 34 -8.02 -8.24 -4.95
CA ILE A 34 -7.62 -8.42 -3.56
C ILE A 34 -8.91 -8.39 -2.76
N ASP A 35 -9.26 -9.52 -2.16
CA ASP A 35 -10.33 -9.61 -1.17
C ASP A 35 -9.70 -9.61 0.22
N ALA A 36 -10.13 -8.69 1.06
CA ALA A 36 -9.62 -8.52 2.42
C ALA A 36 -10.66 -7.85 3.31
N PRO A 37 -10.61 -8.06 4.64
CA PRO A 37 -11.50 -7.40 5.57
C PRO A 37 -11.33 -5.88 5.55
N LYS A 38 -12.43 -5.15 5.81
CA LYS A 38 -12.47 -3.67 5.78
C LYS A 38 -11.51 -3.00 6.76
N GLU A 39 -11.15 -3.69 7.83
CA GLU A 39 -10.19 -3.22 8.84
C GLU A 39 -8.77 -3.13 8.28
N MET A 40 -8.47 -3.89 7.22
CA MET A 40 -7.17 -3.90 6.58
C MET A 40 -7.08 -2.87 5.46
N ARG A 41 -6.13 -1.94 5.59
CA ARG A 41 -5.89 -0.90 4.58
C ARG A 41 -5.06 -1.49 3.43
N ILE A 42 -5.64 -1.53 2.24
CA ILE A 42 -4.94 -1.87 1.00
C ILE A 42 -4.58 -0.57 0.28
N LEU A 43 -3.29 -0.34 0.08
CA LEU A 43 -2.77 0.84 -0.61
C LEU A 43 -1.76 0.40 -1.67
N ARG A 44 -1.70 1.13 -2.78
CA ARG A 44 -0.60 0.97 -3.73
C ARG A 44 0.68 1.54 -3.11
N LYS A 45 1.80 0.85 -3.32
CA LYS A 45 3.04 1.15 -2.59
C LYS A 45 3.61 2.53 -2.93
N GLU A 46 3.46 2.95 -4.18
CA GLU A 46 3.83 4.28 -4.66
C GLU A 46 3.12 5.38 -3.86
N LEU A 47 1.80 5.28 -3.69
CA LEU A 47 1.00 6.25 -2.93
C LEU A 47 1.39 6.27 -1.45
N TYR A 48 1.69 5.12 -0.86
CA TYR A 48 2.14 5.06 0.54
C TYR A 48 3.46 5.81 0.75
N ASN A 49 4.41 5.68 -0.18
CA ASN A 49 5.69 6.36 -0.08
C ASN A 49 5.55 7.88 -0.21
N GLU A 50 4.68 8.36 -1.10
CA GLU A 50 4.39 9.79 -1.25
C GLU A 50 3.78 10.38 0.02
N VAL A 51 2.76 9.73 0.59
CA VAL A 51 2.11 10.20 1.82
C VAL A 51 3.07 10.17 3.02
N LYS A 52 3.94 9.15 3.11
CA LYS A 52 4.93 9.08 4.18
C LYS A 52 5.98 10.20 4.07
N ALA A 53 6.42 10.49 2.84
CA ALA A 53 7.36 11.59 2.58
C ALA A 53 6.74 12.96 2.92
N GLU A 54 5.48 13.18 2.54
CA GLU A 54 4.78 14.43 2.79
C GLU A 54 4.50 14.65 4.29
N ASN A 55 4.16 13.59 5.02
CA ASN A 55 4.02 13.65 6.49
C ASN A 55 5.34 13.99 7.19
N GLN A 56 6.48 13.49 6.70
CA GLN A 56 7.79 13.85 7.25
C GLN A 56 8.12 15.32 7.03
N LYS A 57 7.88 15.85 5.82
CA LYS A 57 8.07 17.28 5.52
C LYS A 57 7.19 18.19 6.37
N SER A 58 5.95 17.75 6.65
CA SER A 58 5.01 18.51 7.48
C SER A 58 5.45 18.63 8.94
N ILE A 59 6.23 17.67 9.46
CA ILE A 59 6.78 17.72 10.82
C ILE A 59 7.93 18.74 10.91
N GLU A 60 8.79 18.83 9.89
CA GLU A 60 9.91 19.80 9.87
C GLU A 60 9.41 21.26 9.91
N PHE A 61 8.35 21.58 9.17
CA PHE A 61 7.80 22.95 9.13
C PHE A 61 7.23 23.43 10.47
N ASN A 62 6.83 22.53 11.36
CA ASN A 62 6.12 22.91 12.58
C ASN A 62 7.07 23.41 13.69
N ILE A 63 8.33 22.97 13.71
CA ILE A 63 9.28 23.29 14.80
C ILE A 63 9.70 24.77 14.77
N ASP A 64 9.88 25.37 13.59
CA ASP A 64 10.28 26.77 13.48
C ASP A 64 9.11 27.74 13.67
N ILE A 65 7.88 27.33 13.33
CA ILE A 65 6.65 28.12 13.60
C ILE A 65 6.35 28.16 15.10
N LEU A 66 6.54 27.05 15.82
CA LEU A 66 6.28 26.95 17.26
C LEU A 66 7.25 27.78 18.12
N LYS A 67 8.47 28.06 17.64
CA LYS A 67 9.42 28.96 18.32
C LYS A 67 8.95 30.42 18.32
N GLY A 68 8.17 30.83 17.31
CA GLY A 68 7.60 32.18 17.22
C GLY A 68 6.35 32.41 18.07
N LEU A 69 5.73 31.34 18.58
CA LEU A 69 4.51 31.39 19.40
C LEU A 69 4.79 31.41 20.92
N LYS A 70 6.05 31.22 21.34
CA LYS A 70 6.47 31.52 22.72
C LYS A 70 6.70 33.02 22.86
N LYS A 71 5.61 33.75 23.09
CA LYS A 71 5.65 35.07 23.72
C LYS A 71 5.38 34.90 25.22
#